data_AF-A0A8J4F879-F1
#
_entry.id   AF-A0A8J4F879-F1
#
_cell.length_a   1.000
_cell.length_b   1.000
_cell.length_c   1.000
_cell.angle_alpha   90.00
_cell.angle_beta   90.00
_cell.angle_gamma   90.00
#
_symmetry.space_group_name_H-M   'P 1'
#
loop_
_entity.id
_entity.type
_entity.pdbx_description
1 polymer ?
#
loop_
_entity_poly.entity_id
_entity_poly.type
_entity_poly.pdbx_seq_one_letter_code
_entity_poly.pdbx_strand_id
1 'polypeptide(L)'
;MLQPVQPMGWTIYYVVLISACFLAATPGSHASDSSRALLTDNDFPPRCSCIRSARAGPFVLGSPTSSGSTNFQRYCFKIQASQYCDPKFTCCDDNQGINKIEFDVVPTCKTAIQKVTVNGRNFASYEFNAPLGVLRITKLGLDATTAPGTDICFFLQKSSTCSSLASFCAAGNGICKYAIFNLDLDDGTMSSKCCPVNLVGPVPLSPPPFPPFANATARPLAPPPPSPPLPSPPPPSPPPPSPLPPSPSPPPPPPRSSFPNCSCIREPRSSQVFVYPDVVTTPAKERGFTQLCFTVGVKDVCTSRSRCCQFELYKAEFEADAACVGSLSYMTVDGVKRSRFFQLTPYPAIKVANINKSFKDAEGTEICLIVKTADCGSLTKLGAFHDGSITVSLFNKPSATDINCCPISTVF
;
A
#
# COMPACT_ATOMS: atom_id res chain seq x y z
N MET A 1 -69.79 15.55 11.10
CA MET A 1 -70.64 14.77 10.16
C MET A 1 -70.62 15.48 8.82
N LEU A 2 -70.04 14.84 7.79
CA LEU A 2 -70.27 14.99 6.35
C LEU A 2 -69.09 14.31 5.62
N GLN A 3 -69.37 13.16 5.00
CA GLN A 3 -68.61 12.57 3.87
C GLN A 3 -69.19 13.15 2.55
N PRO A 4 -68.70 12.77 1.35
CA PRO A 4 -67.33 12.76 0.80
C PRO A 4 -67.29 13.44 -0.60
N VAL A 5 -66.11 13.63 -1.21
CA VAL A 5 -65.97 13.82 -2.67
C VAL A 5 -64.73 13.08 -3.19
N GLN A 6 -64.96 12.11 -4.09
CA GLN A 6 -64.00 11.53 -5.06
C GLN A 6 -64.17 12.31 -6.39
N PRO A 7 -63.17 12.41 -7.30
CA PRO A 7 -63.08 11.38 -8.36
C PRO A 7 -61.73 11.18 -9.09
N MET A 8 -61.71 10.10 -9.91
CA MET A 8 -60.96 9.83 -11.16
C MET A 8 -59.42 9.69 -11.06
N GLY A 9 -58.75 8.58 -11.40
CA GLY A 9 -59.10 7.42 -12.24
C GLY A 9 -58.55 7.57 -13.66
N TRP A 10 -57.33 7.08 -13.94
CA TRP A 10 -56.87 6.67 -15.28
C TRP A 10 -55.88 5.50 -15.18
N THR A 11 -56.29 4.38 -15.76
CA THR A 11 -55.54 3.16 -16.00
C THR A 11 -54.85 3.27 -17.36
N ILE A 12 -53.55 2.99 -17.46
CA ILE A 12 -52.87 2.75 -18.74
C ILE A 12 -52.28 1.34 -18.71
N TYR A 13 -52.78 0.50 -19.62
CA TYR A 13 -52.25 -0.80 -19.97
C TYR A 13 -50.98 -0.65 -20.80
N TYR A 14 -49.91 -1.39 -20.45
CA TYR A 14 -48.94 -1.85 -21.44
C TYR A 14 -48.73 -3.35 -21.25
N VAL A 15 -49.25 -4.10 -22.22
CA VAL A 15 -48.89 -5.48 -22.51
C VAL A 15 -47.70 -5.42 -23.47
N VAL A 16 -46.55 -5.96 -23.07
CA VAL A 16 -45.48 -6.33 -24.01
C VAL A 16 -45.03 -7.75 -23.67
N LEU A 17 -45.40 -8.66 -24.57
CA LEU A 17 -44.92 -10.03 -24.72
C LEU A 17 -43.59 -10.00 -25.47
N ILE A 18 -42.48 -10.45 -24.86
CA ILE A 18 -41.29 -10.99 -25.55
C ILE A 18 -40.69 -12.07 -24.62
N SER A 19 -41.04 -13.34 -24.86
CA SER A 19 -40.26 -14.33 -25.63
C SER A 19 -39.05 -14.89 -24.87
N ALA A 20 -39.22 -16.12 -24.39
CA ALA A 20 -38.17 -16.96 -23.86
C ALA A 20 -37.28 -17.46 -25.00
N CYS A 21 -35.98 -17.21 -24.89
CA CYS A 21 -34.95 -17.96 -25.61
C CYS A 21 -33.98 -18.52 -24.58
N PHE A 22 -34.07 -19.84 -24.42
CA PHE A 22 -33.04 -20.68 -23.84
C PHE A 22 -31.78 -20.59 -24.72
N LEU A 23 -30.66 -20.19 -24.14
CA LEU A 23 -29.34 -20.57 -24.60
C LEU A 23 -28.52 -20.99 -23.37
N ALA A 24 -28.22 -22.29 -23.34
CA ALA A 24 -27.28 -22.89 -22.40
C ALA A 24 -25.88 -22.34 -22.70
N ALA A 25 -25.29 -21.64 -21.72
CA ALA A 25 -23.88 -21.32 -21.71
C ALA A 25 -23.14 -22.34 -20.84
N THR A 26 -22.23 -23.08 -21.46
CA THR A 26 -21.26 -23.94 -20.80
C THR A 26 -20.28 -23.10 -19.95
N PRO A 27 -19.87 -23.53 -18.75
CA PRO A 27 -18.77 -22.90 -18.04
C PRO A 27 -17.46 -23.29 -18.72
N GLY A 28 -16.98 -22.42 -19.62
CA GLY A 28 -15.62 -22.46 -20.14
C GLY A 28 -14.66 -21.98 -19.05
N SER A 29 -13.89 -22.92 -18.50
CA SER A 29 -12.80 -22.69 -17.57
C SER A 29 -11.69 -21.85 -18.20
N HIS A 30 -11.77 -20.52 -18.09
CA HIS A 30 -10.61 -19.66 -18.33
C HIS A 30 -9.80 -19.58 -17.04
N ALA A 31 -8.77 -20.43 -16.98
CA ALA A 31 -7.63 -20.22 -16.12
C ALA A 31 -6.99 -18.87 -16.48
N SER A 32 -7.24 -17.85 -15.64
CA SER A 32 -6.48 -16.60 -15.65
C SER A 32 -5.11 -16.88 -15.07
N ASP A 33 -4.19 -17.25 -15.95
CA ASP A 33 -2.81 -17.54 -15.63
C ASP A 33 -2.06 -16.26 -15.18
N SER A 34 -1.52 -16.38 -13.98
CA SER A 34 -0.30 -15.79 -13.47
C SER A 34 0.39 -14.72 -14.33
N SER A 35 0.22 -13.46 -13.96
CA SER A 35 1.17 -12.38 -14.28
C SER A 35 1.17 -11.33 -13.18
N ARG A 36 1.32 -11.77 -11.92
CA ARG A 36 1.74 -10.87 -10.84
C ARG A 36 3.26 -10.82 -10.90
N ALA A 37 3.75 -9.86 -11.67
CA ALA A 37 5.11 -9.39 -11.54
C ALA A 37 5.38 -9.13 -10.06
N LEU A 38 6.44 -9.74 -9.57
CA LEU A 38 7.15 -9.45 -8.32
C LEU A 38 6.89 -8.02 -7.84
N LEU A 39 5.92 -7.83 -6.94
CA LEU A 39 6.00 -6.73 -5.99
C LEU A 39 7.31 -7.01 -5.25
N THR A 40 8.35 -6.23 -5.58
CA THR A 40 9.66 -6.39 -4.97
C THR A 40 9.47 -6.44 -3.45
N ASP A 41 10.09 -7.43 -2.83
CA ASP A 41 10.06 -7.87 -1.42
C ASP A 41 10.22 -6.75 -0.34
N ASN A 42 10.40 -5.49 -0.77
CA ASN A 42 10.73 -4.32 0.02
C ASN A 42 9.55 -3.41 0.38
N ASP A 43 8.34 -3.59 -0.17
CA ASP A 43 7.27 -2.61 0.03
C ASP A 43 6.26 -2.92 1.15
N PHE A 44 6.56 -3.88 2.01
CA PHE A 44 5.76 -4.13 3.21
C PHE A 44 6.17 -3.19 4.36
N PRO A 45 5.22 -2.61 5.14
CA PRO A 45 3.78 -2.67 4.96
C PRO A 45 3.33 -1.84 3.74
N PRO A 46 2.46 -2.38 2.88
CA PRO A 46 2.10 -1.73 1.63
C PRO A 46 1.44 -0.39 1.89
N ARG A 47 1.74 0.58 1.02
CA ARG A 47 1.03 1.88 0.96
C ARG A 47 1.17 2.70 2.26
N CYS A 48 2.29 2.55 2.98
CA CYS A 48 2.61 3.31 4.19
C CYS A 48 3.95 4.07 4.08
N SER A 49 3.92 5.39 4.26
CA SER A 49 5.11 6.26 4.35
C SER A 49 5.53 6.46 5.81
N CYS A 50 6.27 5.50 6.34
CA CYS A 50 6.71 5.47 7.73
C CYS A 50 8.13 4.88 7.84
N ILE A 51 8.79 5.11 8.98
CA ILE A 51 10.13 4.58 9.24
C ILE A 51 10.01 3.07 9.46
N ARG A 52 10.48 2.29 8.48
CA ARG A 52 10.38 0.82 8.41
C ARG A 52 11.53 0.06 9.05
N SER A 53 12.57 0.76 9.49
CA SER A 53 13.76 0.12 10.08
C SER A 53 13.39 -0.75 11.27
N ALA A 54 13.86 -2.00 11.29
CA ALA A 54 13.67 -2.93 12.41
C ALA A 54 14.13 -2.37 13.78
N ARG A 55 15.05 -1.39 13.76
CA ARG A 55 15.61 -0.71 14.95
C ARG A 55 14.88 0.59 15.31
N ALA A 56 13.82 0.94 14.58
CA ALA A 56 13.07 2.18 14.76
C ALA A 56 11.76 1.95 15.52
N GLY A 57 11.79 1.13 16.58
CA GLY A 57 10.67 1.03 17.51
C GLY A 57 11.01 0.19 18.74
N PRO A 58 10.37 0.50 19.89
CA PRO A 58 10.73 -0.12 21.16
C PRO A 58 10.04 -1.46 21.38
N PHE A 59 9.31 -2.00 20.40
CA PHE A 59 8.61 -3.27 20.51
C PHE A 59 8.89 -4.21 19.34
N VAL A 60 8.88 -5.51 19.65
CA VAL A 60 8.99 -6.60 18.68
C VAL A 60 8.02 -7.73 19.05
N LEU A 61 7.71 -8.60 18.10
CA LEU A 61 7.02 -9.86 18.35
C LEU A 61 8.03 -10.97 18.66
N GLY A 62 7.85 -11.63 19.79
CA GLY A 62 8.57 -12.85 20.15
C GLY A 62 8.14 -14.06 19.31
N SER A 63 8.96 -15.11 19.32
CA SER A 63 8.69 -16.35 18.58
C SER A 63 7.28 -16.90 18.86
N PRO A 64 6.57 -17.38 17.83
CA PRO A 64 5.20 -17.81 17.99
C PRO A 64 5.12 -19.11 18.78
N THR A 65 4.15 -19.19 19.67
CA THR A 65 3.73 -20.46 20.26
C THR A 65 2.56 -21.03 19.48
N SER A 66 2.54 -22.35 19.30
CA SER A 66 1.47 -23.05 18.58
C SER A 66 0.70 -23.98 19.51
N SER A 67 -0.63 -23.96 19.44
CA SER A 67 -1.49 -24.92 20.14
C SER A 67 -2.64 -25.35 19.23
N GLY A 68 -2.97 -26.64 19.25
CA GLY A 68 -4.08 -27.18 18.47
C GLY A 68 -5.38 -27.25 19.28
N SER A 69 -6.50 -26.98 18.62
CA SER A 69 -7.84 -27.38 19.07
C SER A 69 -8.45 -28.35 18.04
N THR A 70 -9.68 -28.82 18.24
CA THR A 70 -10.36 -29.75 17.32
C THR A 70 -10.47 -29.16 15.91
N ASN A 71 -10.85 -27.89 15.79
CA ASN A 71 -11.13 -27.25 14.49
C ASN A 71 -10.06 -26.25 14.02
N PHE A 72 -9.20 -25.79 14.94
CA PHE A 72 -8.30 -24.68 14.68
C PHE A 72 -6.87 -24.98 15.12
N GLN A 73 -5.93 -24.39 14.40
CA GLN A 73 -4.56 -24.22 14.82
C GLN A 73 -4.38 -22.79 15.33
N ARG A 74 -3.99 -22.64 16.60
CA ARG A 74 -3.77 -21.34 17.24
C ARG A 74 -2.28 -21.01 17.21
N TYR A 75 -1.97 -19.81 16.76
CA TYR A 75 -0.62 -19.23 16.82
C TYR A 75 -0.66 -17.94 17.62
N CYS A 76 0.21 -17.80 18.61
CA CYS A 76 0.28 -16.63 19.48
C CYS A 76 1.66 -15.99 19.45
N PHE A 77 1.69 -14.67 19.30
CA PHE A 77 2.87 -13.82 19.35
C PHE A 77 2.78 -12.97 20.59
N LYS A 78 3.85 -12.99 21.40
CA LYS A 78 3.95 -12.12 22.57
C LYS A 78 4.69 -10.86 22.17
N ILE A 79 4.13 -9.71 22.46
CA ILE A 79 4.81 -8.42 22.29
C ILE A 79 5.90 -8.32 23.36
N GLN A 80 7.10 -7.95 22.96
CA GLN A 80 8.27 -7.80 23.83
C GLN A 80 8.85 -6.40 23.66
N ALA A 81 9.49 -5.89 24.71
CA ALA A 81 10.36 -4.74 24.57
C ALA A 81 11.53 -5.13 23.65
N SER A 82 11.81 -4.28 22.66
CA SER A 82 12.99 -4.43 21.80
C SER A 82 14.24 -4.22 22.64
N GLN A 83 15.23 -5.11 22.51
CA GLN A 83 16.55 -4.91 23.12
C GLN A 83 17.32 -3.77 22.44
N TYR A 84 16.91 -3.38 21.23
CA TYR A 84 17.59 -2.40 20.41
C TYR A 84 16.57 -1.45 19.78
N CYS A 85 16.50 -0.24 20.32
CA CYS A 85 15.88 0.90 19.67
C CYS A 85 16.95 1.96 19.46
N ASP A 86 17.21 2.33 18.22
CA ASP A 86 18.24 3.32 17.92
C ASP A 86 17.67 4.74 18.16
N PRO A 87 18.19 5.49 19.15
CA PRO A 87 17.63 6.77 19.55
C PRO A 87 17.69 7.84 18.45
N LYS A 88 18.41 7.59 17.35
CA LYS A 88 18.39 8.47 16.17
C LYS A 88 17.04 8.48 15.45
N PHE A 89 16.22 7.44 15.63
CA PHE A 89 14.88 7.41 15.06
C PHE A 89 13.91 8.04 16.05
N THR A 90 13.08 8.99 15.57
CA THR A 90 12.01 9.62 16.36
C THR A 90 10.97 8.62 16.88
N CYS A 91 11.04 7.37 16.43
CA CYS A 91 10.19 6.26 16.81
C CYS A 91 10.64 5.52 18.07
N CYS A 92 11.83 5.87 18.59
CA CYS A 92 12.43 5.30 19.79
C CYS A 92 12.25 6.25 20.97
N ASP A 93 10.99 6.47 21.34
CA ASP A 93 10.60 7.21 22.55
C ASP A 93 10.03 6.26 23.61
N ASP A 94 10.27 6.55 24.88
CA ASP A 94 9.82 5.74 26.01
C ASP A 94 8.29 5.81 26.20
N ASN A 95 7.62 6.81 25.60
CA ASN A 95 6.16 6.94 25.63
C ASN A 95 5.46 6.24 24.45
N GLN A 96 6.22 5.58 23.59
CA GLN A 96 5.66 4.97 22.40
C GLN A 96 4.77 3.79 22.79
N GLY A 97 3.53 3.78 22.31
CA GLY A 97 2.63 2.63 22.39
C GLY A 97 2.49 1.88 21.07
N ILE A 98 1.52 0.97 20.98
CA ILE A 98 1.12 0.22 19.78
C ILE A 98 -0.38 0.42 19.51
N ASN A 99 -0.73 0.94 18.33
CA ASN A 99 -2.12 1.03 17.88
C ASN A 99 -2.50 -0.07 16.90
N LYS A 100 -1.55 -0.52 16.07
CA LYS A 100 -1.83 -1.45 14.98
C LYS A 100 -0.64 -2.40 14.76
N ILE A 101 -0.93 -3.64 14.38
CA ILE A 101 0.05 -4.60 13.89
C ILE A 101 -0.45 -5.13 12.54
N GLU A 102 0.44 -5.19 11.55
CA GLU A 102 0.15 -5.79 10.26
C GLU A 102 1.06 -6.99 10.01
N PHE A 103 0.52 -8.03 9.39
CA PHE A 103 1.27 -9.22 8.95
C PHE A 103 1.18 -9.35 7.43
N ASP A 104 2.32 -9.69 6.82
CA ASP A 104 2.43 -10.06 5.40
C ASP A 104 1.99 -11.52 5.23
N VAL A 105 0.84 -11.71 4.60
CA VAL A 105 0.12 -12.98 4.54
C VAL A 105 -0.27 -13.33 3.12
N VAL A 106 -0.44 -14.62 2.85
CA VAL A 106 -0.82 -15.10 1.52
C VAL A 106 -2.29 -14.69 1.25
N PRO A 107 -2.57 -13.94 0.17
CA PRO A 107 -3.92 -13.41 -0.15
C PRO A 107 -5.07 -14.44 -0.12
N THR A 108 -4.81 -15.66 -0.57
CA THR A 108 -5.80 -16.73 -0.65
C THR A 108 -6.19 -17.30 0.72
N CYS A 109 -5.46 -16.96 1.78
CA CYS A 109 -5.70 -17.44 3.13
C CYS A 109 -6.77 -16.67 3.92
N LYS A 110 -7.48 -15.73 3.28
CA LYS A 110 -8.55 -14.93 3.93
C LYS A 110 -9.58 -15.80 4.67
N THR A 111 -9.98 -16.91 4.07
CA THR A 111 -10.99 -17.82 4.66
C THR A 111 -10.41 -18.73 5.76
N ALA A 112 -9.08 -18.85 5.84
CA ALA A 112 -8.44 -19.67 6.86
C ALA A 112 -8.43 -18.99 8.22
N ILE A 113 -8.35 -17.65 8.29
CA ILE A 113 -8.43 -16.94 9.56
C ILE A 113 -9.88 -16.85 10.04
N GLN A 114 -10.10 -17.33 11.26
CA GLN A 114 -11.45 -17.45 11.82
C GLN A 114 -11.66 -16.50 12.99
N LYS A 115 -10.59 -16.17 13.71
CA LYS A 115 -10.63 -15.31 14.89
C LYS A 115 -9.27 -14.74 15.22
N VAL A 116 -9.26 -13.57 15.84
CA VAL A 116 -8.10 -12.98 16.53
C VAL A 116 -8.43 -12.79 18.00
N THR A 117 -7.47 -12.99 18.89
CA THR A 117 -7.59 -12.68 20.31
C THR A 117 -6.43 -11.83 20.79
N VAL A 118 -6.70 -10.93 21.73
CA VAL A 118 -5.70 -10.15 22.47
C VAL A 118 -5.81 -10.54 23.94
N ASN A 119 -4.73 -11.01 24.55
CA ASN A 119 -4.70 -11.52 25.92
C ASN A 119 -5.79 -12.56 26.21
N GLY A 120 -5.99 -13.48 25.24
CA GLY A 120 -6.99 -14.56 25.31
C GLY A 120 -8.44 -14.13 25.07
N ARG A 121 -8.73 -12.82 25.00
CA ARG A 121 -10.08 -12.29 24.74
C ARG A 121 -10.31 -12.12 23.25
N ASN A 122 -11.52 -12.42 22.78
CA ASN A 122 -11.88 -12.20 21.38
C ASN A 122 -11.68 -10.73 21.01
N PHE A 123 -11.03 -10.47 19.89
CA PHE A 123 -10.69 -9.13 19.45
C PHE A 123 -11.26 -8.92 18.04
N ALA A 124 -12.26 -8.05 17.93
CA ALA A 124 -13.01 -7.86 16.68
C ALA A 124 -12.36 -6.84 15.74
N SER A 125 -11.43 -6.02 16.22
CA SER A 125 -10.77 -4.97 15.43
C SER A 125 -9.63 -5.53 14.59
N TYR A 126 -9.93 -6.49 13.71
CA TYR A 126 -8.98 -7.01 12.73
C TYR A 126 -9.63 -7.09 11.34
N GLU A 127 -8.80 -7.03 10.30
CA GLU A 127 -9.22 -7.03 8.90
C GLU A 127 -8.24 -7.86 8.06
N PHE A 128 -8.74 -8.64 7.11
CA PHE A 128 -7.92 -9.31 6.11
C PHE A 128 -8.12 -8.64 4.74
N ASN A 129 -7.11 -7.89 4.31
CA ASN A 129 -7.09 -7.25 3.01
C ASN A 129 -6.43 -8.20 1.99
N ALA A 130 -7.26 -9.01 1.33
CA ALA A 130 -6.79 -10.00 0.36
C ALA A 130 -6.07 -9.39 -0.85
N PRO A 131 -6.54 -8.27 -1.47
CA PRO A 131 -5.80 -7.63 -2.55
C PRO A 131 -4.36 -7.27 -2.19
N LEU A 132 -4.14 -6.82 -0.94
CA LEU A 132 -2.82 -6.44 -0.43
C LEU A 132 -2.02 -7.58 0.20
N GLY A 133 -2.66 -8.72 0.51
CA GLY A 133 -2.00 -9.78 1.27
C GLY A 133 -1.65 -9.33 2.69
N VAL A 134 -2.54 -8.58 3.36
CA VAL A 134 -2.28 -8.05 4.70
C VAL A 134 -3.36 -8.45 5.69
N LEU A 135 -2.94 -9.02 6.81
CA LEU A 135 -3.78 -9.13 8.01
C LEU A 135 -3.47 -7.95 8.93
N ARG A 136 -4.47 -7.13 9.23
CA ARG A 136 -4.36 -5.96 10.11
C ARG A 136 -5.06 -6.22 11.42
N ILE A 137 -4.42 -5.87 12.53
CA ILE A 137 -5.01 -5.88 13.86
C ILE A 137 -4.88 -4.45 14.38
N THR A 138 -6.00 -3.77 14.55
CA THR A 138 -6.06 -2.31 14.75
C THR A 138 -6.70 -1.97 16.10
N LYS A 139 -6.63 -0.70 16.52
CA LYS A 139 -7.24 -0.22 17.77
C LYS A 139 -6.75 -1.00 18.99
N LEU A 140 -5.46 -1.39 18.97
CA LEU A 140 -4.84 -2.10 20.09
C LEU A 140 -4.74 -1.22 21.32
N GLY A 141 -4.47 0.08 21.14
CA GLY A 141 -4.50 1.06 22.23
C GLY A 141 -3.51 0.75 23.36
N LEU A 142 -2.42 0.04 23.06
CA LEU A 142 -1.43 -0.36 24.06
C LEU A 142 -0.46 0.80 24.25
N ASP A 143 -0.25 1.25 25.47
CA ASP A 143 0.81 2.20 25.80
C ASP A 143 2.15 1.47 26.05
N ALA A 144 3.21 2.24 26.35
CA ALA A 144 4.54 1.68 26.60
C ALA A 144 4.59 0.66 27.74
N THR A 145 3.69 0.76 28.71
CA THR A 145 3.64 -0.10 29.89
C THR A 145 2.83 -1.37 29.67
N THR A 146 1.79 -1.28 28.83
CA THR A 146 0.82 -2.37 28.57
C THR A 146 1.16 -3.16 27.30
N ALA A 147 1.99 -2.61 26.41
CA ALA A 147 2.44 -3.31 25.22
C ALA A 147 3.27 -4.57 25.55
N PRO A 148 4.37 -4.52 26.34
CA PRO A 148 5.14 -5.72 26.67
C PRO A 148 4.30 -6.77 27.40
N GLY A 149 4.43 -8.02 26.97
CA GLY A 149 3.71 -9.16 27.54
C GLY A 149 2.34 -9.44 26.91
N THR A 150 1.79 -8.50 26.14
CA THR A 150 0.50 -8.68 25.45
C THR A 150 0.58 -9.79 24.40
N ASP A 151 -0.37 -10.73 24.45
CA ASP A 151 -0.47 -11.87 23.54
C ASP A 151 -1.46 -11.59 22.41
N ILE A 152 -0.98 -11.63 21.17
CA ILE A 152 -1.77 -11.55 19.95
C ILE A 152 -1.86 -12.95 19.34
N CYS A 153 -3.06 -13.52 19.26
CA CYS A 153 -3.23 -14.85 18.66
C CYS A 153 -4.21 -14.82 17.50
N PHE A 154 -3.90 -15.58 16.44
CA PHE A 154 -4.86 -15.89 15.38
C PHE A 154 -5.15 -17.38 15.32
N PHE A 155 -6.37 -17.69 14.87
CA PHE A 155 -6.93 -19.03 14.81
C PHE A 155 -7.14 -19.40 13.34
N LEU A 156 -6.34 -20.35 12.85
CA LEU A 156 -6.37 -20.82 11.48
C LEU A 156 -7.18 -22.12 11.39
N GLN A 157 -8.07 -22.22 10.41
CA GLN A 157 -8.89 -23.39 10.21
C GLN A 157 -8.03 -24.59 9.78
N LYS A 158 -8.11 -25.71 10.51
CA LYS A 158 -7.29 -26.90 10.24
C LYS A 158 -7.57 -27.55 8.89
N SER A 159 -8.83 -27.50 8.43
CA SER A 159 -9.24 -28.03 7.13
C SER A 159 -8.83 -27.14 5.94
N SER A 160 -8.24 -25.97 6.19
CA SER A 160 -7.75 -25.08 5.13
C SER A 160 -6.31 -25.44 4.74
N THR A 161 -5.92 -25.04 3.52
CA THR A 161 -4.53 -25.13 3.05
C THR A 161 -3.58 -24.18 3.79
N CYS A 162 -4.13 -23.16 4.46
CA CYS A 162 -3.38 -22.18 5.25
C CYS A 162 -3.47 -22.45 6.76
N SER A 163 -3.48 -23.71 7.17
CA SER A 163 -3.58 -24.12 8.58
C SER A 163 -2.29 -23.94 9.40
N SER A 164 -1.18 -23.55 8.75
CA SER A 164 0.12 -23.36 9.38
C SER A 164 0.73 -21.99 9.06
N LEU A 165 1.66 -21.49 9.88
CA LEU A 165 2.39 -20.26 9.55
C LEU A 165 3.16 -20.36 8.22
N ALA A 166 3.66 -21.56 7.88
CA ALA A 166 4.42 -21.78 6.66
C ALA A 166 3.57 -21.62 5.39
N SER A 167 2.26 -21.91 5.48
CA SER A 167 1.32 -21.69 4.38
C SER A 167 0.52 -20.40 4.50
N PHE A 168 0.44 -19.81 5.69
CA PHE A 168 -0.32 -18.58 5.94
C PHE A 168 0.49 -17.31 5.67
N CYS A 169 1.76 -17.26 6.07
CA CYS A 169 2.61 -16.07 5.96
C CYS A 169 3.32 -16.02 4.59
N ALA A 170 3.38 -14.83 4.00
CA ALA A 170 3.88 -14.66 2.62
C ALA A 170 5.36 -15.05 2.46
N ALA A 171 6.17 -14.88 3.51
CA ALA A 171 7.59 -15.28 3.51
C ALA A 171 7.79 -16.80 3.51
N GLY A 172 6.77 -17.60 3.86
CA GLY A 172 6.86 -19.05 3.93
C GLY A 172 7.71 -19.57 5.10
N ASN A 173 7.95 -20.90 5.13
CA ASN A 173 8.81 -21.59 6.12
C ASN A 173 8.48 -21.35 7.61
N GLY A 174 7.27 -20.87 7.90
CA GLY A 174 6.82 -20.55 9.25
C GLY A 174 7.27 -19.16 9.73
N ILE A 175 7.90 -18.38 8.86
CA ILE A 175 8.33 -17.01 9.12
C ILE A 175 7.24 -16.06 8.63
N CYS A 176 6.93 -15.06 9.45
CA CYS A 176 5.99 -14.00 9.14
C CYS A 176 6.71 -12.67 9.19
N LYS A 177 6.58 -11.90 8.10
CA LYS A 177 6.98 -10.49 8.07
C LYS A 177 5.85 -9.67 8.68
N TYR A 178 6.19 -8.74 9.56
CA TYR A 178 5.19 -7.94 10.28
C TYR A 178 5.70 -6.52 10.51
N ALA A 179 4.75 -5.60 10.75
CA ALA A 179 5.00 -4.21 11.05
C ALA A 179 4.19 -3.79 12.29
N ILE A 180 4.85 -3.15 13.25
CA ILE A 180 4.20 -2.60 14.45
C ILE A 180 4.04 -1.09 14.25
N PHE A 181 2.82 -0.59 14.35
CA PHE A 181 2.50 0.82 14.19
C PHE A 181 2.25 1.43 15.56
N ASN A 182 2.90 2.55 15.79
CA ASN A 182 2.88 3.20 17.08
C ASN A 182 1.50 3.74 17.47
N LEU A 183 1.29 3.92 18.78
CA LEU A 183 0.13 4.60 19.33
C LEU A 183 0.21 6.09 18.98
N ASP A 184 -0.66 6.55 18.08
CA ASP A 184 -0.81 7.97 17.79
C ASP A 184 -1.57 8.59 18.98
N LEU A 185 -0.89 9.45 19.74
CA LEU A 185 -1.57 10.31 20.72
C LEU A 185 -2.32 11.41 19.94
N ASP A 186 -3.59 11.59 20.29
CA ASP A 186 -4.64 12.35 19.60
C ASP A 186 -4.38 13.87 19.39
N ASP A 187 -3.26 14.29 18.79
CA ASP A 187 -3.08 15.68 18.34
C ASP A 187 -3.45 15.87 16.85
N GLY A 188 -4.01 14.85 16.19
CA GLY A 188 -4.50 14.96 14.82
C GLY A 188 -3.44 15.32 13.77
N THR A 189 -2.15 15.39 14.14
CA THR A 189 -1.03 15.82 13.29
C THR A 189 -0.16 14.68 12.76
N MET A 190 -0.26 13.46 13.29
CA MET A 190 0.66 12.36 12.90
C MET A 190 -0.11 11.13 12.38
N SER A 191 0.03 10.85 11.09
CA SER A 191 0.01 9.46 10.62
C SER A 191 1.09 8.70 11.36
N SER A 192 0.84 7.46 11.76
CA SER A 192 1.80 6.53 12.36
C SER A 192 3.16 6.59 11.65
N LYS A 193 4.07 7.47 12.09
CA LYS A 193 5.35 7.78 11.43
C LYS A 193 6.33 6.62 11.49
N CYS A 194 5.98 5.60 12.26
CA CYS A 194 6.83 4.52 12.67
C CYS A 194 6.10 3.22 12.41
N CYS A 195 6.74 2.36 11.63
CA CYS A 195 6.24 1.05 11.28
C CYS A 195 7.41 0.07 11.17
N PRO A 196 8.25 -0.07 12.21
CA PRO A 196 9.37 -1.00 12.19
C PRO A 196 8.93 -2.36 11.67
N VAL A 197 9.61 -2.81 10.60
CA VAL A 197 9.34 -4.07 9.93
C VAL A 197 10.33 -5.09 10.43
N ASN A 198 9.81 -6.23 10.87
CA ASN A 198 10.61 -7.33 11.40
C ASN A 198 10.10 -8.67 10.86
N LEU A 199 10.89 -9.71 11.09
CA LEU A 199 10.53 -11.09 10.84
C LEU A 199 10.32 -11.80 12.18
N VAL A 200 9.32 -12.67 12.24
CA VAL A 200 9.07 -13.53 13.41
C VAL A 200 8.75 -14.94 12.94
N GLY A 201 9.32 -15.94 13.60
CA GLY A 201 9.12 -17.33 13.25
C GLY A 201 9.56 -18.25 14.39
N PRO A 202 9.29 -19.56 14.26
CA PRO A 202 9.85 -20.54 15.19
C PRO A 202 11.37 -20.41 15.16
N VAL A 203 12.00 -20.31 16.33
CA VAL A 203 13.45 -20.41 16.43
C VAL A 203 13.84 -21.73 15.78
N PRO A 204 14.80 -21.77 14.84
CA PRO A 204 15.30 -23.06 14.36
C PRO A 204 15.72 -23.85 15.60
N LEU A 205 15.05 -24.99 15.82
CA LEU A 205 15.49 -25.96 16.81
C LEU A 205 16.98 -26.17 16.58
N SER A 206 17.75 -26.08 17.66
CA SER A 206 19.21 -26.12 17.71
C SER A 206 19.81 -26.95 16.57
N PRO A 207 20.89 -26.48 15.91
CA PRO A 207 21.53 -27.23 14.83
C PRO A 207 21.71 -28.70 15.28
N PRO A 208 21.39 -29.67 14.41
CA PRO A 208 21.47 -31.09 14.77
C PRO A 208 22.83 -31.37 15.41
N PRO A 209 22.90 -32.18 16.49
CA PRO A 209 24.17 -32.54 17.10
C PRO A 209 25.10 -33.05 16.00
N PHE A 210 26.23 -32.37 15.82
CA PHE A 210 27.23 -32.73 14.84
C PHE A 210 27.51 -34.24 14.96
N PRO A 211 27.44 -35.03 13.87
CA PRO A 211 27.85 -36.42 13.94
C PRO A 211 29.29 -36.48 14.45
N PRO A 212 29.64 -37.44 15.33
CA PRO A 212 31.02 -37.61 15.77
C PRO A 212 31.89 -37.81 14.53
N PHE A 213 32.89 -36.94 14.37
CA PHE A 213 33.87 -37.04 13.30
C PHE A 213 34.55 -38.41 13.37
N ALA A 214 34.13 -39.33 12.51
CA ALA A 214 34.86 -40.56 12.26
C ALA A 214 36.18 -40.17 11.58
N ASN A 215 37.27 -40.52 12.25
CA ASN A 215 38.67 -40.43 11.84
C ASN A 215 38.88 -40.27 10.32
N ALA A 216 39.18 -39.03 9.91
CA ALA A 216 39.80 -38.77 8.62
C ALA A 216 41.24 -39.32 8.66
N THR A 217 41.46 -40.40 7.93
CA THR A 217 42.77 -40.93 7.59
C THR A 217 43.63 -39.84 6.95
N ALA A 218 44.84 -39.70 7.48
CA ALA A 218 45.84 -38.71 7.10
C ALA A 218 46.08 -38.70 5.58
N ARG A 219 45.71 -37.58 4.94
CA ARG A 219 46.11 -37.28 3.56
C ARG A 219 47.47 -36.59 3.58
N PRO A 220 48.45 -37.00 2.75
CA PRO A 220 49.76 -36.37 2.69
C PRO A 220 49.66 -34.88 2.34
N LEU A 221 50.31 -34.05 3.14
CA LEU A 221 50.41 -32.61 2.96
C LEU A 221 51.10 -32.29 1.63
N ALA A 222 50.42 -31.55 0.77
CA ALA A 222 51.04 -30.94 -0.41
C ALA A 222 52.06 -29.87 0.01
N PRO A 223 53.18 -29.72 -0.72
CA PRO A 223 54.21 -28.75 -0.41
C PRO A 223 53.67 -27.30 -0.52
N PRO A 224 54.18 -26.39 0.32
CA PRO A 224 53.73 -25.00 0.32
C PRO A 224 54.09 -24.30 -1.01
N PRO A 225 53.19 -23.47 -1.55
CA PRO A 225 53.48 -22.67 -2.74
C PRO A 225 54.60 -21.66 -2.47
N PRO A 226 55.40 -21.30 -3.49
CA PRO A 226 56.47 -20.32 -3.37
C PRO A 226 55.92 -18.93 -3.01
N SER A 227 56.62 -18.24 -2.12
CA SER A 227 56.26 -16.91 -1.65
C SER A 227 56.21 -15.90 -2.81
N PRO A 228 55.17 -15.05 -2.89
CA PRO A 228 55.10 -14.01 -3.91
C PRO A 228 56.21 -12.96 -3.73
N PRO A 229 56.72 -12.38 -4.82
CA PRO A 229 57.73 -11.32 -4.77
C PRO A 229 57.18 -10.08 -4.05
N LEU A 230 58.06 -9.41 -3.29
CA LEU A 230 57.71 -8.19 -2.56
C LEU A 230 57.18 -7.11 -3.53
N PRO A 231 56.06 -6.45 -3.19
CA PRO A 231 55.56 -5.33 -3.97
C PRO A 231 56.56 -4.17 -3.95
N SER A 232 56.79 -3.59 -5.13
CA SER A 232 57.62 -2.40 -5.30
C SER A 232 57.06 -1.21 -4.51
N PRO A 233 57.91 -0.30 -4.01
CA PRO A 233 57.47 0.87 -3.28
C PRO A 233 56.53 1.72 -4.15
N PRO A 234 55.41 2.20 -3.60
CA PRO A 234 54.48 3.04 -4.34
C PRO A 234 55.16 4.37 -4.75
N PRO A 235 54.87 4.90 -5.94
CA PRO A 235 55.38 6.18 -6.37
C PRO A 235 54.92 7.31 -5.43
N PRO A 236 55.71 8.39 -5.30
CA PRO A 236 55.36 9.53 -4.47
C PRO A 236 54.00 10.09 -4.89
N SER A 237 53.13 10.30 -3.89
CA SER A 237 51.78 10.82 -4.11
C SER A 237 51.85 12.21 -4.77
N PRO A 238 51.03 12.48 -5.80
CA PRO A 238 50.95 13.81 -6.39
C PRO A 238 50.47 14.84 -5.35
N PRO A 239 50.88 16.10 -5.49
CA PRO A 239 50.41 17.17 -4.62
C PRO A 239 48.87 17.27 -4.68
N PRO A 240 48.21 17.54 -3.54
CA PRO A 240 46.76 17.63 -3.48
C PRO A 240 46.26 18.73 -4.44
N PRO A 241 45.23 18.45 -5.28
CA PRO A 241 44.65 19.46 -6.14
C PRO A 241 44.10 20.61 -5.30
N SER A 242 44.26 21.83 -5.79
CA SER A 242 43.72 23.03 -5.14
C SER A 242 42.21 22.87 -4.93
N PRO A 243 41.67 23.36 -3.79
CA PRO A 243 40.24 23.27 -3.51
C PRO A 243 39.46 23.95 -4.63
N LEU A 244 38.57 23.19 -5.27
CA LEU A 244 37.61 23.74 -6.22
C LEU A 244 36.80 24.83 -5.53
N PRO A 245 36.50 25.95 -6.21
CA PRO A 245 35.58 26.95 -5.68
C PRO A 245 34.24 26.28 -5.33
N PRO A 246 33.57 26.71 -4.25
CA PRO A 246 32.29 26.14 -3.86
C PRO A 246 31.30 26.26 -5.03
N SER A 247 30.70 25.14 -5.43
CA SER A 247 29.65 25.15 -6.44
C SER A 247 28.56 26.14 -6.04
N PRO A 248 28.09 27.00 -6.95
CA PRO A 248 26.99 27.91 -6.65
C PRO A 248 25.79 27.10 -6.16
N SER A 249 25.13 27.60 -5.11
CA SER A 249 23.93 26.96 -4.57
C SER A 249 22.89 26.80 -5.69
N PRO A 250 22.24 25.63 -5.80
CA PRO A 250 21.19 25.45 -6.80
C PRO A 250 20.09 26.49 -6.59
N PRO A 251 19.49 27.03 -7.67
CA PRO A 251 18.39 27.97 -7.56
C PRO A 251 17.24 27.35 -6.75
N PRO A 252 16.52 28.15 -5.94
CA PRO A 252 15.40 27.65 -5.16
C PRO A 252 14.34 27.03 -6.09
N PRO A 253 13.65 25.94 -5.66
CA PRO A 253 12.61 25.32 -6.46
C PRO A 253 11.51 26.32 -6.83
N PRO A 254 10.90 26.20 -8.02
CA PRO A 254 9.75 27.01 -8.39
C PRO A 254 8.62 26.89 -7.34
N PRO A 255 7.90 27.98 -7.01
CA PRO A 255 6.72 27.89 -6.17
C PRO A 255 5.72 26.89 -6.74
N ARG A 256 5.18 26.01 -5.89
CA ARG A 256 4.14 25.06 -6.33
C ARG A 256 2.90 25.83 -6.76
N SER A 257 2.30 25.44 -7.88
CA SER A 257 1.09 26.09 -8.38
C SER A 257 -0.06 25.90 -7.37
N SER A 258 -1.07 26.76 -7.39
CA SER A 258 -2.24 26.68 -6.51
C SER A 258 -3.21 25.56 -6.91
N PHE A 259 -2.70 24.42 -7.39
CA PHE A 259 -3.46 23.28 -7.86
C PHE A 259 -4.31 22.62 -6.75
N PRO A 260 -5.52 22.14 -7.07
CA PRO A 260 -6.34 22.55 -8.21
C PRO A 260 -6.88 23.98 -8.00
N ASN A 261 -7.07 24.78 -9.04
CA ASN A 261 -7.63 26.14 -8.90
C ASN A 261 -9.15 26.10 -8.69
N CYS A 262 -9.60 25.62 -7.53
CA CYS A 262 -10.98 25.71 -7.07
C CYS A 262 -11.07 26.09 -5.58
N SER A 263 -12.25 26.59 -5.19
CA SER A 263 -12.66 26.77 -3.79
C SER A 263 -13.27 25.46 -3.29
N CYS A 264 -12.41 24.61 -2.75
CA CYS A 264 -12.70 23.20 -2.50
C CYS A 264 -11.81 22.68 -1.35
N ILE A 265 -12.26 21.66 -0.61
CA ILE A 265 -11.51 21.10 0.53
C ILE A 265 -10.40 20.18 0.02
N ARG A 266 -9.16 20.72 0.03
CA ARG A 266 -7.95 20.07 -0.52
C ARG A 266 -7.26 19.11 0.42
N GLU A 267 -7.52 19.25 1.72
CA GLU A 267 -6.82 18.53 2.77
C GLU A 267 -6.98 17.01 2.58
N PRO A 268 -5.89 16.25 2.34
CA PRO A 268 -5.95 14.81 2.07
C PRO A 268 -6.60 14.01 3.21
N ARG A 269 -6.57 14.57 4.42
CA ARG A 269 -7.14 14.03 5.65
C ARG A 269 -8.65 14.26 5.79
N SER A 270 -9.19 15.21 5.03
CA SER A 270 -10.63 15.52 5.01
C SER A 270 -11.45 14.53 4.20
N SER A 271 -10.82 13.58 3.49
CA SER A 271 -11.51 12.56 2.72
C SER A 271 -10.98 11.15 3.00
N GLN A 272 -11.89 10.18 2.92
CA GLN A 272 -11.56 8.78 2.83
C GLN A 272 -11.12 8.39 1.42
N VAL A 273 -11.51 9.13 0.36
CA VAL A 273 -11.09 8.82 -1.01
C VAL A 273 -9.75 9.49 -1.30
N PHE A 274 -8.79 8.73 -1.83
CA PHE A 274 -7.44 9.21 -2.17
C PHE A 274 -6.85 8.44 -3.36
N VAL A 275 -5.68 8.83 -3.85
CA VAL A 275 -4.92 8.07 -4.86
C VAL A 275 -3.73 7.41 -4.18
N TYR A 276 -3.52 6.13 -4.44
CA TYR A 276 -2.33 5.43 -3.94
C TYR A 276 -1.04 6.06 -4.50
N PRO A 277 0.04 6.08 -3.70
CA PRO A 277 1.28 6.73 -4.13
C PRO A 277 1.96 6.01 -5.28
N ASP A 278 1.74 4.70 -5.44
CA ASP A 278 2.43 3.88 -6.44
C ASP A 278 1.74 3.98 -7.80
N VAL A 279 2.50 4.40 -8.82
CA VAL A 279 2.03 4.44 -10.20
C VAL A 279 2.56 3.23 -10.97
N VAL A 280 1.64 2.42 -11.51
CA VAL A 280 2.02 1.30 -12.37
C VAL A 280 2.34 1.84 -13.76
N THR A 281 3.61 1.70 -14.16
CA THR A 281 4.09 2.12 -15.48
C THR A 281 4.37 0.91 -16.35
N THR A 282 3.64 0.76 -17.44
CA THR A 282 3.80 -0.36 -18.38
C THR A 282 3.78 0.12 -19.83
N PRO A 283 4.39 -0.62 -20.78
CA PRO A 283 4.17 -0.36 -22.20
C PRO A 283 2.67 -0.48 -22.54
N ALA A 284 2.13 0.50 -23.26
CA ALA A 284 0.75 0.42 -23.75
C ALA A 284 0.63 -0.58 -24.91
N LYS A 285 -0.61 -0.95 -25.28
CA LYS A 285 -0.87 -1.84 -26.43
C LYS A 285 -0.40 -1.20 -27.74
N GLU A 286 -0.50 0.11 -27.85
CA GLU A 286 -0.03 0.88 -29.00
C GLU A 286 1.48 1.11 -28.94
N ARG A 287 2.18 0.81 -30.05
CA ARG A 287 3.63 0.98 -30.15
C ARG A 287 4.03 2.44 -29.91
N GLY A 288 5.03 2.64 -29.05
CA GLY A 288 5.56 3.97 -28.72
C GLY A 288 4.76 4.75 -27.68
N PHE A 289 3.80 4.09 -27.01
CA PHE A 289 3.05 4.65 -25.89
C PHE A 289 3.35 3.91 -24.59
N THR A 290 3.31 4.66 -23.50
CA THR A 290 3.38 4.17 -22.13
C THR A 290 2.02 4.36 -21.47
N GLN A 291 1.61 3.38 -20.69
CA GLN A 291 0.43 3.40 -19.84
C GLN A 291 0.88 3.68 -18.40
N LEU A 292 0.39 4.79 -17.83
CA LEU A 292 0.60 5.18 -16.44
C LEU A 292 -0.72 5.00 -15.69
N CYS A 293 -0.81 4.00 -14.82
CA CYS A 293 -2.02 3.67 -14.08
C CYS A 293 -1.95 4.09 -12.62
N PHE A 294 -3.00 4.77 -12.21
CA PHE A 294 -3.21 5.30 -10.87
C PHE A 294 -4.38 4.55 -10.26
N THR A 295 -4.23 4.09 -9.02
CA THR A 295 -5.31 3.38 -8.32
C THR A 295 -5.91 4.28 -7.24
N VAL A 296 -7.22 4.39 -7.24
CA VAL A 296 -7.97 5.07 -6.18
C VAL A 296 -8.12 4.15 -4.97
N GLY A 297 -7.89 4.70 -3.79
CA GLY A 297 -8.09 4.05 -2.51
C GLY A 297 -9.16 4.72 -1.67
N VAL A 298 -9.64 3.98 -0.68
CA VAL A 298 -10.59 4.38 0.35
C VAL A 298 -9.98 4.07 1.72
N LYS A 299 -10.00 5.05 2.63
CA LYS A 299 -9.56 4.92 4.03
C LYS A 299 -10.74 4.52 4.89
N ASP A 300 -10.49 3.73 5.94
CA ASP A 300 -11.53 3.33 6.90
C ASP A 300 -12.05 4.51 7.73
N VAL A 301 -11.19 5.51 7.97
CA VAL A 301 -11.47 6.65 8.84
C VAL A 301 -10.95 7.93 8.17
N CYS A 302 -11.76 8.98 8.18
CA CYS A 302 -11.32 10.35 7.94
C CYS A 302 -11.08 11.02 9.31
N THR A 303 -10.00 11.77 9.48
CA THR A 303 -9.64 12.37 10.78
C THR A 303 -10.48 13.58 11.15
N SER A 304 -11.51 13.90 10.37
CA SER A 304 -12.34 15.09 10.57
C SER A 304 -13.82 14.75 10.37
N ARG A 305 -14.72 15.45 11.07
CA ARG A 305 -16.15 15.54 10.73
C ARG A 305 -16.37 16.29 9.40
N SER A 306 -15.41 16.21 8.48
CA SER A 306 -15.45 16.91 7.22
C SER A 306 -16.60 16.38 6.39
N ARG A 307 -17.30 17.29 5.73
CA ARG A 307 -18.35 16.95 4.78
C ARG A 307 -17.80 16.30 3.50
N CYS A 308 -16.47 16.25 3.36
CA CYS A 308 -15.75 15.53 2.30
C CYS A 308 -15.25 14.14 2.72
N CYS A 309 -15.65 13.66 3.90
CA CYS A 309 -15.21 12.36 4.40
C CYS A 309 -15.54 11.25 3.41
N GLN A 310 -16.77 11.21 2.89
CA GLN A 310 -17.22 10.27 1.87
C GLN A 310 -17.89 11.05 0.74
N PHE A 311 -17.52 10.76 -0.50
CA PHE A 311 -18.17 11.36 -1.67
C PHE A 311 -18.13 10.41 -2.87
N GLU A 312 -19.03 10.66 -3.83
CA GLU A 312 -19.03 10.01 -5.15
C GLU A 312 -17.83 10.52 -5.96
N LEU A 313 -16.91 9.63 -6.33
CA LEU A 313 -15.79 9.97 -7.19
C LEU A 313 -16.30 10.30 -8.60
N TYR A 314 -16.26 11.57 -8.95
CA TYR A 314 -16.79 12.08 -10.20
C TYR A 314 -15.71 12.44 -11.21
N LYS A 315 -14.60 13.03 -10.74
CA LYS A 315 -13.52 13.51 -11.61
C LYS A 315 -12.16 13.35 -10.91
N ALA A 316 -11.12 13.12 -11.69
CA ALA A 316 -9.73 13.23 -11.27
C ALA A 316 -9.01 14.28 -12.13
N GLU A 317 -8.12 15.07 -11.54
CA GLU A 317 -7.22 15.98 -12.25
C GLU A 317 -5.77 15.66 -11.88
N PHE A 318 -4.87 15.68 -12.86
CA PHE A 318 -3.44 15.41 -12.71
C PHE A 318 -2.65 16.67 -13.10
N GLU A 319 -1.83 17.20 -12.20
CA GLU A 319 -0.98 18.38 -12.43
C GLU A 319 0.20 18.02 -13.33
N ALA A 320 0.07 18.32 -14.62
CA ALA A 320 1.02 17.87 -15.65
C ALA A 320 1.85 19.03 -16.20
N ASP A 321 2.94 18.72 -16.90
CA ASP A 321 3.66 19.71 -17.70
C ASP A 321 2.83 20.09 -18.94
N ALA A 322 2.73 21.39 -19.22
CA ALA A 322 2.11 21.93 -20.43
C ALA A 322 2.68 21.34 -21.72
N ALA A 323 3.97 21.01 -21.75
CA ALA A 323 4.64 20.38 -22.89
C ALA A 323 4.01 19.02 -23.26
N CYS A 324 3.33 18.35 -22.31
CA CYS A 324 2.73 17.05 -22.52
C CYS A 324 1.35 17.05 -23.19
N VAL A 325 0.80 18.22 -23.55
CA VAL A 325 -0.54 18.33 -24.18
C VAL A 325 -0.68 17.48 -25.45
N GLY A 326 0.37 17.39 -26.27
CA GLY A 326 0.41 16.60 -27.50
C GLY A 326 0.75 15.12 -27.30
N SER A 327 1.16 14.75 -26.09
CA SER A 327 1.64 13.42 -25.75
C SER A 327 0.51 12.52 -25.26
N LEU A 328 -0.55 13.08 -24.68
CA LEU A 328 -1.72 12.32 -24.22
C LEU A 328 -2.56 11.84 -25.42
N SER A 329 -2.65 10.51 -25.58
CA SER A 329 -3.46 9.89 -26.64
C SER A 329 -4.91 9.69 -26.20
N TYR A 330 -5.11 9.01 -25.08
CA TYR A 330 -6.41 8.74 -24.46
C TYR A 330 -6.19 8.36 -22.99
N MET A 331 -7.28 8.09 -22.29
CA MET A 331 -7.26 7.63 -20.91
C MET A 331 -8.22 6.43 -20.76
N THR A 332 -8.05 5.63 -19.72
CA THR A 332 -9.00 4.58 -19.35
C THR A 332 -9.44 4.75 -17.90
N VAL A 333 -10.67 4.32 -17.62
CA VAL A 333 -11.18 4.13 -16.25
C VAL A 333 -11.68 2.70 -16.17
N ASP A 334 -11.07 1.89 -15.31
CA ASP A 334 -11.31 0.43 -15.19
C ASP A 334 -11.25 -0.28 -16.55
N GLY A 335 -10.22 0.05 -17.35
CA GLY A 335 -10.03 -0.47 -18.71
C GLY A 335 -10.97 0.11 -19.77
N VAL A 336 -12.01 0.87 -19.40
CA VAL A 336 -12.92 1.51 -20.35
C VAL A 336 -12.28 2.79 -20.91
N LYS A 337 -12.05 2.80 -22.22
CA LYS A 337 -11.45 3.94 -22.94
C LYS A 337 -12.33 5.20 -22.83
N ARG A 338 -11.69 6.34 -22.58
CA ARG A 338 -12.29 7.68 -22.55
C ARG A 338 -11.49 8.63 -23.44
N SER A 339 -12.15 9.69 -23.90
CA SER A 339 -11.51 10.76 -24.66
C SER A 339 -10.45 11.47 -23.83
N ARG A 340 -9.34 11.86 -24.46
CA ARG A 340 -8.35 12.72 -23.82
C ARG A 340 -8.95 14.09 -23.50
N PHE A 341 -8.57 14.65 -22.37
CA PHE A 341 -8.88 16.04 -22.03
C PHE A 341 -7.68 16.63 -21.29
N PHE A 342 -7.08 17.65 -21.89
CA PHE A 342 -5.93 18.37 -21.34
C PHE A 342 -6.31 19.85 -21.26
N GLN A 343 -6.24 20.41 -20.07
CA GLN A 343 -6.45 21.84 -19.81
C GLN A 343 -5.09 22.52 -19.72
N LEU A 344 -4.91 23.71 -20.31
CA LEU A 344 -3.71 24.53 -20.15
C LEU A 344 -3.90 25.70 -19.18
N THR A 345 -5.13 26.22 -19.09
CA THR A 345 -5.49 27.39 -18.28
C THR A 345 -6.59 27.05 -17.27
N PRO A 346 -6.51 27.50 -16.01
CA PRO A 346 -5.50 28.39 -15.44
C PRO A 346 -4.18 27.69 -15.07
N TYR A 347 -4.11 26.37 -15.20
CA TYR A 347 -2.91 25.57 -15.03
C TYR A 347 -2.97 24.35 -15.96
N PRO A 348 -1.81 23.77 -16.33
CA PRO A 348 -1.77 22.57 -17.13
C PRO A 348 -2.20 21.35 -16.32
N ALA A 349 -3.24 20.66 -16.78
CA ALA A 349 -3.73 19.46 -16.11
C ALA A 349 -4.45 18.52 -17.07
N ILE A 350 -4.27 17.23 -16.82
CA ILE A 350 -5.07 16.18 -17.46
C ILE A 350 -6.33 15.98 -16.63
N LYS A 351 -7.51 15.95 -17.26
CA LYS A 351 -8.78 15.72 -16.54
C LYS A 351 -9.46 14.45 -17.00
N VAL A 352 -9.87 13.66 -16.02
CA VAL A 352 -10.67 12.45 -16.22
C VAL A 352 -12.02 12.69 -15.56
N ALA A 353 -13.02 13.07 -16.35
CA ALA A 353 -14.36 13.41 -15.85
C ALA A 353 -15.36 12.27 -16.06
N ASN A 354 -16.53 12.36 -15.40
CA ASN A 354 -17.61 11.38 -15.49
C ASN A 354 -17.19 9.96 -15.09
N ILE A 355 -16.37 9.87 -14.04
CA ILE A 355 -16.01 8.59 -13.40
C ILE A 355 -17.26 7.95 -12.78
N ASN A 356 -18.10 8.76 -12.10
CA ASN A 356 -19.41 8.38 -11.54
C ASN A 356 -19.36 7.12 -10.67
N LYS A 357 -18.34 7.00 -9.81
CA LYS A 357 -18.21 5.88 -8.87
C LYS A 357 -18.77 6.28 -7.52
N SER A 358 -19.70 5.49 -6.99
CA SER A 358 -20.15 5.66 -5.62
C SER A 358 -18.97 5.48 -4.66
N PHE A 359 -19.06 6.02 -3.45
CA PHE A 359 -18.00 5.83 -2.44
C PHE A 359 -17.65 4.34 -2.21
N LYS A 360 -18.66 3.46 -2.23
CA LYS A 360 -18.48 2.01 -2.02
C LYS A 360 -17.76 1.32 -3.18
N ASP A 361 -17.84 1.91 -4.38
CA ASP A 361 -17.24 1.36 -5.61
C ASP A 361 -15.95 2.09 -6.02
N ALA A 362 -15.53 3.09 -5.23
CA ALA A 362 -14.36 3.90 -5.53
C ALA A 362 -13.04 3.16 -5.24
N GLU A 363 -13.02 2.28 -4.23
CA GLU A 363 -11.85 1.46 -3.89
C GLU A 363 -11.43 0.61 -5.08
N GLY A 364 -10.15 0.70 -5.44
CA GLY A 364 -9.58 -0.05 -6.56
C GLY A 364 -9.92 0.49 -7.94
N THR A 365 -10.64 1.63 -8.05
CA THR A 365 -10.86 2.26 -9.36
C THR A 365 -9.51 2.58 -10.00
N GLU A 366 -9.27 2.07 -11.20
CA GLU A 366 -8.03 2.27 -11.93
C GLU A 366 -8.21 3.35 -12.99
N ILE A 367 -7.36 4.37 -12.97
CA ILE A 367 -7.33 5.44 -13.96
C ILE A 367 -6.00 5.34 -14.68
N CYS A 368 -5.98 5.08 -15.98
CA CYS A 368 -4.73 5.06 -16.74
C CYS A 368 -4.64 6.18 -17.77
N LEU A 369 -3.44 6.75 -17.89
CA LEU A 369 -3.08 7.74 -18.90
C LEU A 369 -2.21 7.07 -19.96
N ILE A 370 -2.61 7.18 -21.23
CA ILE A 370 -1.87 6.57 -22.34
C ILE A 370 -1.16 7.70 -23.07
N VAL A 371 0.15 7.76 -22.89
CA VAL A 371 1.01 8.89 -23.26
C VAL A 371 2.17 8.44 -24.15
N LYS A 372 2.64 9.28 -25.07
CA LYS A 372 3.82 8.97 -25.91
C LYS A 372 5.04 8.73 -25.02
N THR A 373 5.69 7.58 -25.21
CA THR A 373 6.83 7.14 -24.37
C THR A 373 8.00 8.11 -24.42
N ALA A 374 8.37 8.55 -25.63
CA ALA A 374 9.54 9.42 -25.84
C ALA A 374 9.39 10.77 -25.12
N ASP A 375 8.15 11.30 -25.09
CA ASP A 375 7.86 12.66 -24.64
C ASP A 375 7.52 12.68 -23.16
N CYS A 376 6.46 11.98 -22.73
CA CYS A 376 5.90 12.09 -21.38
C CYS A 376 5.60 10.73 -20.73
N GLY A 377 6.29 9.66 -21.17
CA GLY A 377 6.07 8.29 -20.72
C GLY A 377 6.54 7.94 -19.30
N SER A 378 6.81 8.94 -18.44
CA SER A 378 7.26 8.74 -17.06
C SER A 378 6.79 9.91 -16.21
N LEU A 379 6.67 9.73 -14.89
CA LEU A 379 6.26 10.82 -13.99
C LEU A 379 7.25 11.99 -13.99
N THR A 380 8.55 11.72 -14.11
CA THR A 380 9.60 12.76 -14.24
C THR A 380 9.38 13.65 -15.46
N LYS A 381 8.80 13.13 -16.55
CA LYS A 381 8.50 13.94 -17.73
C LYS A 381 7.08 14.49 -17.74
N LEU A 382 6.12 13.74 -17.17
CA LEU A 382 4.71 14.11 -17.18
C LEU A 382 4.36 15.14 -16.10
N GLY A 383 4.89 15.00 -14.89
CA GLY A 383 4.56 15.85 -13.75
C GLY A 383 5.14 17.24 -13.88
N ALA A 384 4.39 18.25 -13.44
CA ALA A 384 4.78 19.66 -13.58
C ALA A 384 6.11 20.03 -12.89
N PHE A 385 6.57 19.23 -11.93
CA PHE A 385 7.79 19.50 -11.16
C PHE A 385 9.02 18.73 -11.62
N HIS A 386 8.85 17.77 -12.54
CA HIS A 386 9.92 16.92 -13.06
C HIS A 386 10.76 16.17 -12.01
N ASP A 387 10.23 15.96 -10.80
CA ASP A 387 10.93 15.33 -9.68
C ASP A 387 10.59 13.84 -9.54
N GLY A 388 9.90 13.27 -10.53
CA GLY A 388 9.37 11.91 -10.46
C GLY A 388 8.04 11.81 -9.74
N SER A 389 7.48 12.91 -9.23
CA SER A 389 6.15 12.93 -8.63
C SER A 389 5.12 13.61 -9.51
N ILE A 390 3.84 13.32 -9.26
CA ILE A 390 2.71 14.07 -9.84
C ILE A 390 1.64 14.33 -8.77
N THR A 391 1.08 15.54 -8.78
CA THR A 391 -0.03 15.89 -7.90
C THR A 391 -1.35 15.47 -8.56
N VAL A 392 -2.19 14.73 -7.82
CA VAL A 392 -3.51 14.28 -8.28
C VAL A 392 -4.58 14.79 -7.33
N SER A 393 -5.67 15.34 -7.86
CA SER A 393 -6.83 15.75 -7.09
C SER A 393 -8.07 14.98 -7.52
N LEU A 394 -8.84 14.48 -6.54
CA LEU A 394 -10.08 13.75 -6.76
C LEU A 394 -11.27 14.62 -6.38
N PHE A 395 -12.30 14.65 -7.21
CA PHE A 395 -13.42 15.57 -7.08
C PHE A 395 -14.72 14.81 -6.90
N ASN A 396 -15.58 15.34 -6.04
CA ASN A 396 -16.98 14.95 -6.03
C ASN A 396 -17.74 15.57 -7.21
N LYS A 397 -18.94 15.03 -7.46
CA LYS A 397 -19.84 15.60 -8.45
C LYS A 397 -20.27 17.01 -8.01
N PRO A 398 -20.18 18.02 -8.87
CA PRO A 398 -20.72 19.34 -8.56
C PRO A 398 -22.20 19.21 -8.19
N SER A 399 -22.58 19.63 -6.99
CA SER A 399 -23.98 19.77 -6.60
C SER A 399 -24.30 21.25 -6.37
N ALA A 400 -25.57 21.61 -6.48
CA ALA A 400 -26.06 22.95 -6.16
C ALA A 400 -26.01 23.28 -4.65
N THR A 401 -25.49 22.38 -3.81
CA THR A 401 -25.57 22.45 -2.33
C THR A 401 -24.19 22.56 -1.64
N ASP A 402 -23.19 23.12 -2.34
CA ASP A 402 -22.01 23.82 -1.77
C ASP A 402 -20.91 23.01 -1.06
N ILE A 403 -20.72 21.74 -1.39
CA ILE A 403 -19.55 21.00 -0.87
C ILE A 403 -18.69 20.52 -2.02
N ASN A 404 -17.65 21.29 -2.32
CA ASN A 404 -16.64 20.92 -3.30
C ASN A 404 -15.47 20.24 -2.58
N CYS A 405 -15.38 18.92 -2.77
CA CYS A 405 -14.30 18.10 -2.25
C CYS A 405 -13.24 17.94 -3.34
N CYS A 406 -11.97 18.12 -2.97
CA CYS A 406 -10.86 17.99 -3.91
C CYS A 406 -9.58 17.45 -3.23
N PRO A 407 -9.67 16.40 -2.37
CA PRO A 407 -8.48 15.90 -1.68
C PRO A 407 -7.33 15.68 -2.66
N ILE A 408 -6.16 16.18 -2.26
CA ILE A 408 -4.94 16.10 -3.07
C ILE A 408 -4.14 14.88 -2.62
N SER A 409 -3.50 14.21 -3.56
CA SER A 409 -2.52 13.14 -3.32
C SER A 409 -1.28 13.44 -4.14
N THR A 410 -0.10 13.10 -3.62
CA THR A 410 1.16 13.13 -4.38
C THR A 410 1.57 11.68 -4.59
N VAL A 411 1.84 11.32 -5.84
CA VAL A 411 2.18 9.95 -6.27
C VAL A 411 3.56 9.97 -6.93
N PHE A 412 4.27 8.84 -6.90
CA PHE A 412 5.69 8.71 -7.22
C PHE A 412 5.98 7.53 -8.17
#